data_AF-A0A3D0PBE7-F1
#
_entry.id   AF-A0A3D0PBE7-F1
#
_cell.length_a   1.000
_cell.length_b   1.000
_cell.length_c   1.000
_cell.angle_alpha   90.00
_cell.angle_beta   90.00
_cell.angle_gamma   90.00
#
_symmetry.space_group_name_H-M   'P 1'
#
loop_
_entity.id
_entity.type
_entity.pdbx_description
1 polymer ?
#
loop_
_entity_poly.entity_id
_entity_poly.type
_entity_poly.pdbx_seq_one_letter_code
_entity_poly.pdbx_strand_id
1 'polypeptide(L)' 'SLRLFGDRTVNLWQLRQRIGLVSSDLERLYNPRVCANDVVLSGCFGSVGIGRSQTPTPAMQQRVAELMDQLGLLELA' A
#
# COMPACT_ATOMS: atom_id res chain seq x y z
N SER A 1 20.52 18.81 -9.82
CA SER A 1 20.54 17.85 -8.71
C SER A 1 19.13 17.65 -8.18
N LEU A 2 18.68 16.42 -7.92
CA LEU A 2 17.37 16.15 -7.34
C LEU A 2 17.30 16.68 -5.90
N ARG A 3 16.15 17.26 -5.53
CA ARG A 3 15.78 17.59 -4.15
C ARG A 3 14.39 17.02 -3.90
N LEU A 4 14.23 16.30 -2.81
CA LEU A 4 12.94 15.74 -2.40
C LEU A 4 12.45 16.57 -1.22
N PHE A 5 11.32 17.23 -1.40
CA PHE A 5 10.70 18.08 -0.37
C PHE A 5 11.62 19.18 0.17
N GLY A 6 12.50 19.73 -0.68
CA GLY A 6 13.46 20.78 -0.34
C GLY A 6 14.87 20.26 0.02
N ASP A 7 14.96 19.01 0.46
CA ASP A 7 16.21 18.42 0.96
C ASP A 7 16.97 17.64 -0.11
N ARG A 8 18.31 17.72 -0.05
CA ARG A 8 19.19 16.88 -0.88
C ARG A 8 19.41 15.49 -0.27
N THR A 9 19.31 15.38 1.05
CA THR A 9 19.44 14.14 1.82
C THR A 9 18.18 13.96 2.63
N VAL A 10 17.49 12.84 2.45
CA VAL A 10 16.22 12.55 3.12
C VAL A 10 16.33 11.29 3.98
N ASN A 11 15.60 11.28 5.08
CA ASN A 11 15.42 10.06 5.87
C ASN A 11 14.44 9.13 5.15
N LEU A 12 14.84 7.87 4.93
CA LEU A 12 14.04 6.90 4.17
C LEU A 12 12.70 6.55 4.85
N TRP A 13 12.65 6.54 6.18
CA TRP A 13 11.39 6.28 6.90
C TRP A 13 10.39 7.41 6.69
N GLN A 14 10.85 8.66 6.77
CA GLN A 14 10.02 9.83 6.50
C GLN A 14 9.60 9.88 5.02
N LEU A 15 10.48 9.49 4.10
CA LEU A 15 10.16 9.42 2.67
C LEU A 15 9.04 8.41 2.39
N ARG A 16 9.10 7.22 2.99
CA ARG A 16 8.08 6.16 2.85
C ARG A 16 6.71 6.55 3.41
N GLN A 17 6.63 7.50 4.33
CA GLN A 17 5.36 8.05 4.82
C GLN A 17 4.72 9.03 3.84
N ARG A 18 5.45 9.50 2.83
CA ARG A 18 5.01 10.56 1.90
C ARG A 18 4.85 10.08 0.46
N ILE A 19 5.46 8.94 0.12
CA ILE A 19 5.49 8.40 -1.24
C ILE A 19 5.15 6.92 -1.21
N GLY A 20 4.18 6.52 -2.03
CA GLY A 20 3.95 5.13 -2.41
C GLY A 20 4.77 4.78 -3.66
N LEU A 21 5.34 3.58 -3.69
CA LEU A 21 6.03 3.03 -4.86
C LEU A 21 5.15 1.97 -5.51
N VAL A 22 4.93 2.08 -6.82
CA VAL A 22 4.26 1.08 -7.65
C VAL A 22 5.26 0.59 -8.69
N SER A 23 5.53 -0.71 -8.72
CA SER A 23 6.48 -1.32 -9.66
C SER A 23 6.14 -2.80 -9.87
N SER A 24 6.50 -3.34 -11.03
CA SER A 24 6.33 -4.76 -11.33
C SER A 24 7.14 -5.67 -10.41
N ASP A 25 8.23 -5.17 -9.81
CA ASP A 25 9.00 -5.94 -8.84
C ASP A 25 8.23 -6.15 -7.53
N LEU A 26 7.42 -5.17 -7.10
CA LEU A 26 6.57 -5.32 -5.91
C LEU A 26 5.41 -6.29 -6.16
N GLU A 27 4.83 -6.29 -7.37
CA GLU A 27 3.77 -7.22 -7.75
C GLU A 27 4.22 -8.68 -7.58
N ARG A 28 5.46 -9.00 -7.98
CA ARG A 28 6.05 -10.35 -7.88
C ARG A 28 6.22 -10.86 -6.45
N LEU A 29 6.17 -9.96 -5.46
CA LEU A 29 6.28 -10.34 -4.05
C LEU A 29 4.96 -10.83 -3.46
N TYR A 30 3.83 -10.59 -4.14
CA TYR A 30 2.53 -11.10 -3.70
C TYR A 30 2.37 -12.59 -4.01
N ASN A 31 1.59 -13.26 -3.16
CA ASN A 31 1.05 -14.57 -3.50
C ASN A 31 0.11 -14.42 -4.70
N PRO A 32 0.23 -15.23 -5.78
CA PRO A 32 -0.66 -15.13 -6.95
C PRO A 32 -2.15 -15.30 -6.65
N ARG A 33 -2.51 -15.84 -5.47
CA ARG A 33 -3.90 -16.01 -5.00
C ARG A 33 -4.31 -14.97 -3.96
N VAL A 34 -3.53 -13.91 -3.77
CA VAL A 34 -3.88 -12.83 -2.85
C VAL A 34 -5.18 -12.16 -3.33
N CYS A 35 -6.07 -11.83 -2.39
CA CYS A 35 -7.27 -11.04 -2.68
C CYS A 35 -6.87 -9.60 -2.99
N ALA A 36 -7.54 -8.96 -3.96
CA ALA A 36 -7.27 -7.56 -4.31
C ALA A 36 -7.47 -6.62 -3.09
N ASN A 37 -8.47 -6.92 -2.25
CA ASN A 37 -8.70 -6.19 -1.00
C ASN A 37 -7.48 -6.26 -0.07
N ASP A 38 -6.85 -7.43 0.08
CA ASP A 38 -5.66 -7.62 0.91
C ASP A 38 -4.43 -6.91 0.34
N VAL A 39 -4.32 -6.82 -0.99
CA VAL A 39 -3.28 -6.04 -1.67
C VAL A 39 -3.41 -4.57 -1.27
N VAL A 40 -4.59 -3.98 -1.45
CA VAL A 40 -4.82 -2.56 -1.11
C VAL A 40 -4.66 -2.31 0.39
N LEU A 41 -5.17 -3.22 1.23
CA LEU A 41 -5.07 -3.13 2.68
C LEU A 41 -3.65 -3.21 3.21
N SER A 42 -2.78 -3.99 2.57
CA SER A 42 -1.35 -4.03 2.94
C SER A 42 -0.62 -2.69 2.76
N GLY A 43 -1.14 -1.82 1.87
CA GLY A 43 -0.68 -0.44 1.72
C GLY A 43 -0.80 0.38 3.00
N CYS A 44 -1.80 0.12 3.86
CA CYS A 44 -1.94 0.78 5.16
C CYS A 44 -0.78 0.50 6.12
N PHE A 45 -0.06 -0.61 5.92
CA PHE A 45 1.12 -0.98 6.69
C PHE A 45 2.43 -0.70 5.95
N GLY A 46 2.37 -0.17 4.72
CA GLY A 46 3.54 0.01 3.87
C GLY A 46 4.24 -1.32 3.54
N SER A 47 3.49 -2.43 3.49
CA SER A 47 3.99 -3.78 3.22
C SER A 47 3.47 -4.32 1.89
N VAL A 48 3.99 -5.49 1.51
CA VAL A 48 3.47 -6.31 0.40
C VAL A 48 2.79 -7.51 1.05
N GLY A 49 1.47 -7.43 1.16
CA GLY A 49 0.65 -8.39 1.92
C GLY A 49 0.57 -8.09 3.42
N ILE A 50 -0.29 -8.83 4.11
CA ILE A 50 -0.58 -8.66 5.54
C ILE A 50 0.11 -9.77 6.32
N GLY A 51 1.07 -9.39 7.17
CA GLY A 51 1.80 -10.30 8.04
C GLY A 51 0.97 -10.75 9.24
N ARG A 52 1.38 -11.85 9.89
CA ARG A 52 0.65 -12.43 11.05
C ARG A 52 0.49 -11.48 12.25
N SER A 53 1.37 -10.50 12.38
CA SER A 53 1.35 -9.49 13.45
C SER A 53 0.57 -8.22 13.08
N GLN A 54 0.07 -8.12 11.85
CA GLN A 54 -0.68 -6.97 11.37
C GLN A 54 -2.17 -7.26 11.47
N THR A 55 -2.86 -6.52 12.34
CA THR A 55 -4.31 -6.59 12.46
C THR A 55 -4.91 -5.30 11.89
N PRO A 56 -5.62 -5.37 10.75
CA PRO A 56 -6.34 -4.23 10.19
C PRO A 56 -7.34 -3.64 11.19
N THR A 57 -7.32 -2.32 11.33
CA THR A 57 -8.35 -1.63 12.10
C THR A 57 -9.65 -1.49 11.27
N PRO A 58 -10.82 -1.34 11.91
CA PRO A 58 -12.06 -1.09 11.18
C PRO A 58 -11.99 0.14 10.27
N ALA A 59 -11.28 1.20 10.69
CA ALA A 59 -11.08 2.39 9.88
C ALA A 59 -10.26 2.13 8.61
N MET A 60 -9.23 1.28 8.69
CA MET A 60 -8.47 0.85 7.52
C MET A 60 -9.34 0.06 6.55
N GLN A 61 -10.11 -0.90 7.05
CA GLN A 61 -11.00 -1.72 6.23
C GLN A 61 -12.05 -0.88 5.51
N GLN A 62 -12.68 0.05 6.23
CA GLN A 62 -13.64 1.00 5.64
C GLN A 62 -12.98 1.85 4.55
N ARG A 63 -11.79 2.38 4.82
CA ARG A 63 -11.07 3.20 3.84
C ARG A 63 -10.69 2.42 2.58
N VAL A 64 -10.32 1.15 2.72
CA VAL A 64 -10.03 0.28 1.58
C VAL A 64 -11.28 -0.02 0.77
N ALA A 65 -12.41 -0.32 1.42
CA ALA A 65 -13.68 -0.53 0.72
C ALA A 65 -14.09 0.69 -0.12
N GLU A 66 -13.97 1.89 0.44
CA GLU A 66 -14.21 3.15 -0.30
C GLU A 66 -13.27 3.32 -1.49
N LEU A 67 -11.99 2.96 -1.35
CA LEU A 67 -11.02 3.04 -2.44
C LEU A 67 -11.30 2.03 -3.54
N MET A 68 -11.68 0.80 -3.18
CA MET A 68 -12.05 -0.24 -4.14
C MET A 68 -13.26 0.19 -4.96
N ASP A 69 -14.26 0.83 -4.34
CA ASP A 69 -15.42 1.40 -5.03
C ASP A 69 -15.01 2.57 -5.95
N GLN A 70 -14.25 3.54 -5.44
CA GLN A 70 -13.79 4.71 -6.20
C GLN A 70 -12.97 4.35 -7.44
N LEU A 71 -12.23 3.24 -7.37
CA LEU A 71 -11.40 2.75 -8.46
C LEU A 71 -12.13 1.73 -9.37
N GLY A 72 -13.39 1.39 -9.06
CA GLY A 72 -14.17 0.42 -9.83
C GLY A 72 -13.64 -1.01 -9.73
N LEU A 73 -13.03 -1.37 -8.61
CA LEU A 73 -12.36 -2.65 -8.37
C LEU A 73 -13.21 -3.65 -7.58
N LEU A 74 -14.47 -3.32 -7.27
CA LEU A 74 -15.33 -4.19 -6.45
C LEU A 74 -15.55 -5.58 -7.05
N GLU A 75 -15.51 -5.71 -8.39
CA GLU A 75 -15.66 -7.00 -9.08
C GLU A 75 -14.39 -7.87 -9.03
N LEU A 76 -13.28 -7.31 -8.56
CA LEU A 76 -11.98 -7.98 -8.42
C LEU A 76 -11.69 -8.40 -6.97
N ALA A 77 -12.62 -8.10 -6.06
CA ALA A 77 -12.52 -8.41 -4.63
C ALA A 77 -12.63 -9.92 -4.36
#